data_AF-A0A9W5IRR1-F1
#
_entry.id   AF-A0A9W5IRR1-F1
#
_cell.length_a   1.000
_cell.length_b   1.000
_cell.length_c   1.000
_cell.angle_alpha   90.00
_cell.angle_beta   90.00
_cell.angle_gamma   90.00
#
_symmetry.space_group_name_H-M   'P 1'
#
loop_
_entity.id
_entity.type
_entity.pdbx_description
1 polymer ?
#
loop_
_entity_poly.entity_id
_entity_poly.type
_entity_poly.pdbx_seq_one_letter_code
_entity_poly.pdbx_strand_id
1 'polypeptide(L)'
;MKRKPNAKKTRQKEKNKAEDLNAPDLLGTNKGVETMFRNAVRSEMELLALAATKANIMISLNGFIVSALMISGAFIFSSSPEFLIPASTFMITAAASIVFALLSASPERIGKMQAARTWFKDFIRGRSKLRDLKTRLSSTETRFFGGSQPNILIYEDRVKLQKDQYWEMMQEIMGDRKQIYEKMSDHLYWLGLLADKQFKYINLSYAVFRWGLLASLVAFIGVKTLPSLLIPPANNAAELRSLGINMFNGVYEPSAVQQLPDGNLLIAEDEPNHAFSIISIDKTGRFVEDEALDTRVITGFKRRLSDLEALARDDEGFIYALTSHSRTRKGNRSPDREHLMRFKIQDGNVLGLTSYDNLTQVLETDHKLHDLIRERTKAEVSFEEINIEGMAFDPVKKRLVLGFRDPEFNNMALVAFISNPKDVFERNAKPEFDEVAVIDIDGGGIRSLNYDPVLKTYVIANEVKDENGQKFSQLWTWSGNPTDEQQKISLPNLQHITNVEAVDSITVNGKPQMILMGDEGNASQKITAKYMLVDYSQLGKQ
;
A
#
# COMPACT_ATOMS: atom_id res chain seq x y z
N MET A 1 28.31 -81.96 -76.96
CA MET A 1 28.50 -82.17 -75.50
C MET A 1 27.65 -81.17 -74.72
N LYS A 2 26.50 -81.58 -74.17
CA LYS A 2 25.71 -80.75 -73.24
C LYS A 2 26.28 -80.92 -71.83
N ARG A 3 26.91 -79.90 -71.25
CA ARG A 3 27.38 -79.90 -69.85
C ARG A 3 26.18 -79.69 -68.92
N LYS A 4 25.91 -80.67 -68.04
CA LYS A 4 24.89 -80.61 -67.00
C LYS A 4 25.19 -79.45 -66.01
N PRO A 5 24.16 -78.74 -65.49
CA PRO A 5 24.37 -77.78 -64.42
C PRO A 5 24.75 -78.49 -63.12
N ASN A 6 25.64 -77.84 -62.36
CA ASN A 6 26.32 -78.39 -61.20
C ASN A 6 25.35 -78.53 -60.01
N ALA A 7 24.77 -79.72 -59.83
CA ALA A 7 23.73 -80.04 -58.84
C ALA A 7 24.12 -79.75 -57.37
N LYS A 8 25.43 -79.62 -57.06
CA LYS A 8 25.91 -79.23 -55.73
C LYS A 8 25.63 -77.76 -55.39
N LYS A 9 25.72 -76.84 -56.37
CA LYS A 9 25.42 -75.41 -56.15
C LYS A 9 23.92 -75.16 -55.95
N THR A 10 23.07 -75.92 -56.62
CA THR A 10 21.60 -75.80 -56.48
C THR A 10 21.13 -76.32 -55.12
N ARG A 11 21.64 -77.48 -54.67
CA ARG A 11 21.32 -78.04 -53.35
C ARG A 11 21.80 -77.20 -52.18
N GLN A 12 22.92 -76.49 -52.31
CA GLN A 12 23.42 -75.60 -51.26
C GLN A 12 22.63 -74.28 -51.21
N LYS A 13 22.14 -73.81 -52.36
CA LYS A 13 21.23 -72.66 -52.43
C LYS A 13 19.83 -72.99 -51.90
N GLU A 14 19.35 -74.23 -52.08
CA GLU A 14 18.09 -74.72 -51.50
C GLU A 14 18.20 -75.04 -50.02
N LYS A 15 19.33 -75.60 -49.54
CA LYS A 15 19.59 -75.78 -48.10
C LYS A 15 19.64 -74.45 -47.34
N ASN A 16 20.33 -73.45 -47.88
CA ASN A 16 20.38 -72.12 -47.27
C ASN A 16 19.01 -71.42 -47.34
N LYS A 17 18.18 -71.70 -48.35
CA LYS A 17 16.79 -71.20 -48.43
C LYS A 17 15.85 -71.92 -47.45
N ALA A 18 16.12 -73.20 -47.14
CA ALA A 18 15.33 -74.01 -46.23
C ALA A 18 15.68 -73.77 -44.75
N GLU A 19 16.91 -73.39 -44.43
CA GLU A 19 17.30 -72.95 -43.08
C GLU A 19 16.77 -71.54 -42.74
N ASP A 20 16.59 -70.68 -43.75
CA ASP A 20 16.03 -69.32 -43.59
C ASP A 20 14.50 -69.33 -43.40
N LEU A 21 13.83 -70.44 -43.72
CA LEU A 21 12.37 -70.61 -43.58
C LEU A 21 11.94 -71.03 -42.16
N ASN A 22 12.89 -71.30 -41.25
CA ASN A 22 12.63 -71.63 -39.84
C ASN A 22 13.13 -70.55 -38.86
N ALA A 23 13.55 -69.38 -39.35
CA ALA A 23 13.79 -68.23 -38.49
C ALA A 23 12.42 -67.67 -38.05
N PRO A 24 12.10 -67.63 -36.74
CA PRO A 24 10.86 -67.05 -36.27
C PRO A 24 10.76 -65.60 -36.74
N ASP A 25 9.58 -65.20 -37.19
CA ASP A 25 9.19 -63.86 -37.67
C ASP A 25 9.90 -62.73 -36.89
N LEU A 26 11.06 -62.30 -37.40
CA LEU A 26 11.79 -61.15 -36.86
C LEU A 26 11.18 -59.91 -37.50
N LEU A 27 10.34 -59.22 -36.74
CA LEU A 27 9.67 -57.98 -37.10
C LEU A 27 10.68 -56.94 -37.66
N GLY A 28 10.72 -56.78 -38.99
CA GLY A 28 11.49 -55.74 -39.68
C GLY A 28 12.97 -56.04 -39.93
N THR A 29 13.61 -55.23 -40.78
CA THR A 29 15.05 -55.37 -41.04
C THR A 29 15.87 -55.00 -39.81
N ASN A 30 16.96 -55.72 -39.51
CA ASN A 30 17.83 -55.45 -38.34
C ASN A 30 18.22 -53.95 -38.22
N LYS A 31 18.57 -53.32 -39.35
CA LYS A 31 18.94 -51.90 -39.41
C LYS A 31 17.73 -50.99 -39.17
N GLY A 32 16.55 -51.37 -39.65
CA GLY A 32 15.30 -50.65 -39.41
C GLY A 32 14.89 -50.67 -37.94
N VAL A 33 14.97 -51.83 -37.29
CA VAL A 33 14.68 -52.01 -35.86
C VAL A 33 15.66 -51.19 -35.00
N GLU A 34 16.96 -51.25 -35.29
CA GLU A 34 17.97 -50.46 -34.58
C GLU A 34 17.73 -48.94 -34.74
N THR A 35 17.42 -48.50 -35.96
CA THR A 35 17.10 -47.10 -36.24
C THR A 35 15.83 -46.65 -35.51
N MET A 36 14.81 -47.51 -35.45
CA MET A 36 13.57 -47.25 -34.72
C MET A 36 13.85 -47.04 -33.23
N PHE A 37 14.55 -47.97 -32.56
CA PHE A 37 14.88 -47.82 -31.14
C PHE A 37 15.71 -46.57 -30.86
N ARG A 38 16.70 -46.29 -31.71
CA ARG A 38 17.54 -45.09 -31.56
C ARG A 38 16.71 -43.81 -31.63
N ASN A 39 15.81 -43.73 -32.61
CA ASN A 39 14.94 -42.57 -32.77
C ASN A 39 13.91 -42.45 -31.63
N ALA A 40 13.33 -43.57 -31.19
CA ALA A 40 12.35 -43.59 -30.11
C ALA A 40 12.97 -43.18 -28.77
N VAL A 41 14.12 -43.76 -28.40
CA VAL A 41 14.83 -43.39 -27.16
C VAL A 41 15.27 -41.92 -27.20
N ARG A 42 15.76 -41.43 -28.35
CA ARG A 42 16.09 -40.01 -28.50
C ARG A 42 14.86 -39.13 -28.30
N SER A 43 13.74 -39.45 -28.94
CA SER A 43 12.49 -38.70 -28.82
C SER A 43 12.00 -38.64 -27.38
N GLU A 44 12.04 -39.77 -26.65
CA GLU A 44 11.63 -39.79 -25.24
C GLU A 44 12.57 -38.98 -24.34
N MET A 45 13.88 -39.07 -24.57
CA MET A 45 14.85 -38.25 -23.83
C MET A 45 14.66 -36.76 -24.09
N GLU A 46 14.34 -36.36 -25.33
CA GLU A 46 14.00 -34.97 -25.68
C GLU A 46 12.71 -34.51 -24.99
N LEU A 47 11.68 -35.36 -24.91
CA LEU A 47 10.45 -35.07 -24.18
C LEU A 47 10.68 -34.88 -22.68
N LEU A 48 11.48 -35.75 -22.06
CA LEU A 48 11.90 -35.63 -20.66
C LEU A 48 12.69 -34.35 -20.41
N ALA A 49 13.62 -34.01 -21.31
CA ALA A 49 14.37 -32.76 -21.24
C ALA A 49 13.44 -31.54 -21.33
N LEU A 50 12.46 -31.54 -22.24
CA LEU A 50 11.46 -30.48 -22.36
C LEU A 50 10.62 -30.33 -21.09
N ALA A 51 10.19 -31.45 -20.50
CA ALA A 51 9.44 -31.44 -19.23
C ALA A 51 10.29 -30.87 -18.09
N ALA A 52 11.56 -31.24 -17.99
CA ALA A 52 12.49 -30.68 -17.02
C ALA A 52 12.70 -29.16 -17.23
N THR A 53 12.86 -28.70 -18.47
CA THR A 53 12.93 -27.27 -18.78
C THR A 53 11.66 -26.53 -18.36
N LYS A 54 10.47 -27.08 -18.65
CA LYS A 54 9.19 -26.50 -18.22
C LYS A 54 9.07 -26.43 -16.70
N ALA A 55 9.53 -27.46 -15.99
CA ALA A 55 9.56 -27.47 -14.53
C ALA A 55 10.49 -26.39 -13.98
N ASN A 56 11.70 -26.25 -14.52
CA ASN A 56 12.65 -25.21 -14.11
C ASN A 56 12.10 -23.80 -14.32
N ILE A 57 11.43 -23.54 -15.46
CA ILE A 57 10.75 -22.27 -15.74
C ILE A 57 9.63 -22.01 -14.72
N MET A 58 8.81 -23.01 -14.41
CA MET A 58 7.73 -22.86 -13.40
C MET A 58 8.28 -22.62 -11.99
N ILE A 59 9.40 -23.24 -11.62
CA ILE A 59 10.05 -23.01 -10.33
C ILE A 59 10.60 -21.58 -10.26
N SER A 60 11.35 -21.15 -11.29
CA SER A 60 12.00 -19.84 -11.29
C SER A 60 11.01 -18.68 -11.38
N LEU A 61 10.00 -18.78 -12.25
CA LEU A 61 8.98 -17.74 -12.43
C LEU A 61 8.20 -17.51 -11.13
N ASN A 62 7.67 -18.59 -10.54
CA ASN A 62 6.92 -18.47 -9.28
C ASN A 62 7.83 -18.01 -8.13
N GLY A 63 9.09 -18.48 -8.09
CA GLY A 63 10.07 -18.01 -7.10
C GLY A 63 10.32 -16.50 -7.20
N PHE A 64 10.54 -16.00 -8.41
CA PHE A 64 10.73 -14.56 -8.66
C PHE A 64 9.52 -13.74 -8.22
N ILE A 65 8.29 -14.16 -8.59
CA ILE A 65 7.08 -13.40 -8.23
C ILE A 65 6.86 -13.40 -6.72
N VAL A 66 7.05 -14.54 -6.03
CA VAL A 66 6.93 -14.60 -4.57
C VAL A 66 7.97 -13.69 -3.91
N SER A 67 9.22 -13.70 -4.36
CA SER A 67 10.25 -12.80 -3.84
C SER A 67 9.89 -11.32 -4.05
N ALA A 68 9.41 -10.94 -5.24
CA ALA A 68 8.99 -9.57 -5.53
C ALA A 68 7.82 -9.14 -4.62
N LEU A 69 6.82 -10.00 -4.42
CA LEU A 69 5.69 -9.75 -3.54
C LEU A 69 6.10 -9.68 -2.06
N MET A 70 7.07 -10.47 -1.60
CA MET A 70 7.54 -10.37 -0.22
C MET A 70 8.31 -9.07 0.03
N ILE A 71 9.14 -8.63 -0.93
CA ILE A 71 9.90 -7.37 -0.81
C ILE A 71 8.96 -6.16 -0.86
N SER A 72 8.04 -6.12 -1.82
CA SER A 72 7.08 -5.02 -1.97
C SER A 72 5.93 -5.07 -0.95
N GLY A 73 5.60 -6.25 -0.44
CA GLY A 73 4.45 -6.49 0.43
C GLY A 73 4.52 -5.77 1.77
N ALA A 74 5.70 -5.60 2.36
CA ALA A 74 5.83 -4.89 3.64
C ALA A 74 5.34 -3.43 3.55
N PHE A 75 5.60 -2.75 2.42
CA PHE A 75 5.15 -1.38 2.17
C PHE A 75 3.68 -1.31 1.76
N ILE A 76 3.25 -2.23 0.90
CA ILE A 76 1.88 -2.26 0.35
C ILE A 76 0.85 -2.70 1.39
N PHE A 77 1.13 -3.76 2.18
CA PHE A 77 0.16 -4.28 3.15
C PHE A 77 0.02 -3.38 4.38
N SER A 78 1.05 -2.61 4.72
CA SER A 78 0.95 -1.59 5.78
C SER A 78 0.10 -0.40 5.35
N SER A 79 0.17 -0.01 4.08
CA SER A 79 -0.54 1.15 3.54
C SER A 79 -1.95 0.81 3.03
N SER A 80 -2.19 -0.45 2.68
CA SER A 80 -3.46 -0.90 2.09
C SER A 80 -3.76 -2.36 2.47
N PRO A 81 -4.37 -2.59 3.65
CA PRO A 81 -4.67 -3.94 4.15
C PRO A 81 -5.59 -4.77 3.23
N GLU A 82 -6.39 -4.12 2.39
CA GLU A 82 -7.24 -4.75 1.37
C GLU A 82 -6.50 -5.66 0.38
N PHE A 83 -5.20 -5.43 0.13
CA PHE A 83 -4.39 -6.27 -0.77
C PHE A 83 -3.96 -7.59 -0.13
N LEU A 84 -4.16 -7.78 1.17
CA LEU A 84 -3.68 -8.96 1.89
C LEU A 84 -4.37 -10.24 1.40
N ILE A 85 -5.69 -10.21 1.18
CA ILE A 85 -6.47 -11.38 0.75
C ILE A 85 -6.06 -11.83 -0.67
N PRO A 86 -6.04 -10.94 -1.70
CA PRO A 86 -5.57 -11.31 -3.03
C PRO A 86 -4.12 -11.79 -3.05
N ALA A 87 -3.22 -11.08 -2.34
CA ALA A 87 -1.80 -11.42 -2.34
C ALA A 87 -1.52 -12.75 -1.63
N SER A 88 -2.17 -13.03 -0.51
CA SER A 88 -2.06 -14.31 0.20
C SER A 88 -2.58 -15.47 -0.64
N THR A 89 -3.71 -15.29 -1.32
CA THR A 89 -4.28 -16.28 -2.25
C THR A 89 -3.28 -16.60 -3.36
N PHE A 90 -2.66 -15.57 -3.95
CA PHE A 90 -1.67 -15.74 -4.99
C PHE A 90 -0.40 -16.43 -4.48
N MET A 91 0.14 -16.02 -3.33
CA MET A 91 1.34 -16.63 -2.73
C MET A 91 1.15 -18.12 -2.43
N ILE A 92 0.01 -18.51 -1.86
CA ILE A 92 -0.31 -19.91 -1.55
C ILE A 92 -0.36 -20.75 -2.82
N THR A 93 -1.03 -20.25 -3.86
CA THR A 93 -1.18 -20.97 -5.13
C THR A 93 0.13 -21.04 -5.91
N ALA A 94 0.96 -20.00 -5.89
CA ALA A 94 2.31 -20.00 -6.46
C ALA A 94 3.22 -21.01 -5.75
N ALA A 95 3.20 -21.06 -4.42
CA ALA A 95 3.95 -22.04 -3.64
C ALA A 95 3.50 -23.48 -3.97
N ALA A 96 2.18 -23.73 -4.06
CA ALA A 96 1.65 -25.04 -4.46
C ALA A 96 2.08 -25.43 -5.89
N SER A 97 2.12 -24.47 -6.82
CA SER A 97 2.61 -24.68 -8.19
C SER A 97 4.09 -25.09 -8.21
N ILE A 98 4.94 -24.44 -7.41
CA ILE A 98 6.37 -24.81 -7.26
C ILE A 98 6.51 -26.25 -6.76
N VAL A 99 5.71 -26.66 -5.78
CA VAL A 99 5.75 -28.03 -5.25
C VAL A 99 5.47 -29.06 -6.36
N PHE A 100 4.46 -28.83 -7.21
CA PHE A 100 4.17 -29.73 -8.33
C PHE A 100 5.26 -29.72 -9.40
N ALA A 101 5.88 -28.57 -9.69
CA ALA A 101 7.01 -28.49 -10.62
C ALA A 101 8.24 -29.25 -10.08
N LEU A 102 8.52 -29.16 -8.78
CA LEU A 102 9.60 -29.91 -8.12
C LEU A 102 9.34 -31.42 -8.18
N LEU A 103 8.10 -31.86 -8.00
CA LEU A 103 7.70 -33.27 -8.14
C LEU A 103 7.82 -33.77 -9.58
N SER A 104 7.57 -32.92 -10.57
CA SER A 104 7.85 -33.23 -11.97
C SER A 104 9.35 -33.41 -12.22
N ALA A 105 10.20 -32.56 -11.64
CA ALA A 105 11.65 -32.67 -11.80
C ALA A 105 12.27 -33.86 -11.02
N SER A 106 11.61 -34.32 -9.95
CA SER A 106 12.10 -35.39 -9.08
C SER A 106 11.01 -36.43 -8.73
N PRO A 107 10.59 -37.25 -9.72
CA PRO A 107 9.44 -38.15 -9.57
C PRO A 107 9.64 -39.23 -8.50
N GLU A 108 10.88 -39.55 -8.12
CA GLU A 108 11.18 -40.46 -7.00
C GLU A 108 10.58 -40.01 -5.66
N ARG A 109 10.40 -38.68 -5.49
CA ARG A 109 9.84 -38.09 -4.26
C ARG A 109 8.32 -38.23 -4.19
N ILE A 110 7.65 -38.61 -5.28
CA ILE A 110 6.18 -38.71 -5.36
C ILE A 110 5.64 -39.75 -4.37
N GLY A 111 6.25 -40.95 -4.31
CA GLY A 111 5.81 -42.01 -3.40
C GLY A 111 5.89 -41.57 -1.93
N LYS A 112 6.97 -40.87 -1.56
CA LYS A 112 7.15 -40.29 -0.22
C LYS A 112 6.12 -39.20 0.09
N MET A 113 5.76 -38.36 -0.89
CA MET A 113 4.76 -37.31 -0.72
C MET A 113 3.34 -37.89 -0.55
N GLN A 114 2.99 -38.94 -1.30
CA GLN A 114 1.71 -39.63 -1.13
C GLN A 114 1.60 -40.28 0.24
N ALA A 115 2.66 -40.94 0.72
CA ALA A 115 2.75 -41.50 2.07
C ALA A 115 2.63 -40.42 3.15
N ALA A 116 3.26 -39.26 2.96
CA ALA A 116 3.13 -38.12 3.87
C ALA A 116 1.70 -37.55 3.87
N ARG A 117 1.04 -37.44 2.71
CA ARG A 117 -0.33 -36.93 2.59
C ARG A 117 -1.36 -37.88 3.21
N THR A 118 -1.23 -39.18 2.99
CA THR A 118 -2.09 -40.18 3.64
C THR A 118 -1.88 -40.21 5.14
N TRP A 119 -0.63 -40.14 5.60
CA TRP A 119 -0.32 -39.99 7.03
C TRP A 119 -0.94 -38.71 7.62
N PHE A 120 -0.82 -37.56 6.96
CA PHE A 120 -1.38 -36.29 7.43
C PHE A 120 -2.91 -36.33 7.51
N LYS A 121 -3.57 -36.96 6.54
CA LYS A 121 -5.01 -37.19 6.55
C LYS A 121 -5.44 -38.11 7.70
N ASP A 122 -4.65 -39.15 7.98
CA ASP A 122 -4.89 -40.06 9.12
C ASP A 122 -4.62 -39.38 10.47
N PHE A 123 -3.66 -38.46 10.52
CA PHE A 123 -3.31 -37.68 11.70
C PHE A 123 -4.43 -36.71 12.08
N ILE A 124 -4.95 -35.94 11.11
CA ILE A 124 -6.12 -35.06 11.31
C ILE A 124 -7.35 -35.87 11.76
N ARG A 125 -7.48 -37.12 11.32
CA ARG A 125 -8.57 -38.03 11.72
C ARG A 125 -8.34 -38.76 13.04
N GLY A 126 -7.25 -38.46 13.75
CA GLY A 126 -6.93 -39.06 15.06
C GLY A 126 -6.49 -40.52 15.00
N ARG A 127 -6.08 -41.02 13.82
CA ARG A 127 -5.79 -42.45 13.58
C ARG A 127 -4.29 -42.79 13.50
N SER A 128 -3.38 -41.81 13.60
CA SER A 128 -1.93 -42.05 13.50
C SER A 128 -1.12 -41.22 14.50
N LYS A 129 0.04 -41.75 14.93
CA LYS A 129 1.00 -41.04 15.80
C LYS A 129 2.23 -40.57 15.00
N LEU A 130 2.98 -39.60 15.54
CA LEU A 130 4.21 -39.06 14.91
C LEU A 130 5.28 -40.12 14.60
N ARG A 131 5.30 -41.23 15.35
CA ARG A 131 6.22 -42.35 15.14
C ARG A 131 5.92 -43.16 13.88
N ASP A 132 4.67 -43.15 13.38
CA ASP A 132 4.26 -43.92 12.19
C ASP A 132 4.70 -43.27 10.87
N LEU A 133 5.04 -41.97 10.91
CA LEU A 133 5.48 -41.23 9.73
C LEU A 133 6.83 -41.77 9.22
N LYS A 134 7.78 -42.01 10.12
CA LYS A 134 9.13 -42.47 9.75
C LYS A 134 9.09 -43.86 9.12
N THR A 135 8.31 -44.78 9.69
CA THR A 135 8.10 -46.14 9.17
C THR A 135 7.39 -46.14 7.81
N ARG A 136 6.34 -45.33 7.62
CA ARG A 136 5.64 -45.27 6.31
C ARG A 136 6.50 -44.65 5.21
N LEU A 137 7.31 -43.64 5.53
CA LEU A 137 8.24 -43.03 4.59
C LEU A 137 9.41 -43.96 4.20
N SER A 138 9.88 -44.81 5.12
CA SER A 138 10.96 -45.77 4.84
C SER A 138 10.50 -47.04 4.15
N SER A 139 9.22 -47.43 4.30
CA SER A 139 8.65 -48.66 3.72
C SER A 139 8.22 -48.52 2.25
N THR A 140 8.31 -47.31 1.67
CA THR A 140 7.96 -47.10 0.27
C THR A 140 9.13 -47.60 -0.58
N GLU A 141 9.09 -48.86 -1.01
CA GLU A 141 10.07 -49.39 -1.96
C GLU A 141 10.11 -48.49 -3.20
N THR A 142 11.29 -47.95 -3.50
CA THR A 142 11.57 -47.16 -4.71
C THR A 142 11.76 -48.07 -5.94
N ARG A 143 11.32 -49.33 -5.89
CA ARG A 143 11.05 -50.10 -7.11
C ARG A 143 9.74 -49.59 -7.67
N PHE A 144 9.83 -48.58 -8.53
CA PHE A 144 8.63 -47.94 -9.05
C PHE A 144 7.75 -48.89 -9.89
N PHE A 145 8.31 -49.97 -10.47
CA PHE A 145 7.54 -51.00 -11.19
C PHE A 145 8.22 -52.39 -11.14
N GLY A 146 7.41 -53.46 -11.07
CA GLY A 146 7.85 -54.83 -10.77
C GLY A 146 8.20 -55.66 -12.01
N GLY A 147 9.49 -55.94 -12.19
CA GLY A 147 10.00 -57.04 -13.01
C GLY A 147 10.97 -57.89 -12.19
N SER A 148 10.99 -59.20 -12.39
CA SER A 148 11.78 -60.15 -11.61
C SER A 148 13.29 -60.08 -11.88
N GLN A 149 13.71 -59.40 -12.96
CA GLN A 149 15.12 -59.22 -13.34
C GLN A 149 15.43 -57.75 -13.63
N PRO A 150 16.53 -57.20 -13.09
CA PRO A 150 16.92 -55.81 -13.32
C PRO A 150 17.22 -55.54 -14.80
N ASN A 151 16.86 -54.36 -15.30
CA ASN A 151 17.23 -53.92 -16.63
C ASN A 151 18.45 -52.99 -16.56
N ILE A 152 19.61 -53.48 -16.98
CA ILE A 152 20.88 -52.74 -16.91
C ILE A 152 20.93 -51.46 -17.76
N LEU A 153 20.04 -51.33 -18.74
CA LEU A 153 19.92 -50.12 -19.55
C LEU A 153 19.27 -48.98 -18.75
N ILE A 154 18.47 -49.30 -17.74
CA ILE A 154 17.81 -48.35 -16.85
C ILE A 154 18.77 -47.97 -15.72
N TYR A 155 18.97 -46.66 -15.52
CA TYR A 155 19.88 -46.13 -14.50
C TYR A 155 19.53 -46.64 -13.09
N GLU A 156 18.26 -46.58 -12.69
CA GLU A 156 17.81 -46.94 -11.33
C GLU A 156 18.08 -48.40 -10.95
N ASP A 157 18.05 -49.30 -11.94
CA ASP A 157 18.35 -50.72 -11.73
C ASP A 157 19.86 -50.95 -11.77
N ARG A 158 20.56 -50.32 -12.72
CA ARG A 158 22.01 -50.44 -12.88
C ARG A 158 22.77 -50.04 -11.62
N VAL A 159 22.38 -48.96 -10.95
CA VAL A 159 23.10 -48.47 -9.74
C VAL A 159 22.96 -49.38 -8.52
N LYS A 160 22.03 -50.34 -8.54
CA LYS A 160 21.80 -51.29 -7.44
C LYS A 160 22.64 -52.57 -7.59
N LEU A 161 23.31 -52.75 -8.73
CA LEU A 161 24.09 -53.95 -9.04
C LEU A 161 25.54 -53.82 -8.57
N GLN A 162 26.13 -54.93 -8.14
CA GLN A 162 27.58 -55.02 -7.95
C GLN A 162 28.30 -55.11 -9.30
N LYS A 163 29.56 -54.70 -9.36
CA LYS A 163 30.36 -54.66 -10.59
C LYS A 163 30.38 -56.00 -11.34
N ASP A 164 30.56 -57.09 -10.62
CA ASP A 164 30.68 -58.43 -11.22
C ASP A 164 29.33 -58.92 -11.78
N GLN A 165 28.25 -58.69 -11.04
CA GLN A 165 26.88 -58.97 -11.50
C GLN A 165 26.51 -58.17 -12.74
N TYR A 166 26.89 -56.89 -12.79
CA TYR A 166 26.68 -56.04 -13.97
C TYR A 166 27.44 -56.58 -15.20
N TRP A 167 28.68 -57.04 -15.02
CA TRP A 167 29.47 -57.62 -16.10
C TRP A 167 28.84 -58.91 -16.65
N GLU A 168 28.40 -59.81 -15.78
CA GLU A 168 27.71 -61.05 -16.18
C GLU A 168 26.43 -60.76 -16.97
N MET A 169 25.57 -59.86 -16.47
CA MET A 169 24.34 -59.47 -17.15
C MET A 169 24.59 -58.77 -18.51
N MET A 170 25.65 -57.98 -18.62
CA MET A 170 26.06 -57.37 -19.89
C MET A 170 26.47 -58.43 -20.92
N GLN A 171 27.23 -59.45 -20.52
CA GLN A 171 27.64 -60.54 -21.40
C GLN A 171 26.44 -61.38 -21.85
N GLU A 172 25.50 -61.65 -20.93
CA GLU A 172 24.26 -62.38 -21.23
C GLU A 172 23.42 -61.64 -22.29
N ILE A 173 23.16 -60.35 -22.09
CA ILE A 173 22.36 -59.54 -23.01
C ILE A 173 23.06 -59.39 -24.37
N MET A 174 24.39 -59.16 -24.40
CA MET A 174 25.13 -59.06 -25.66
C MET A 174 25.21 -60.38 -26.44
N GLY A 175 25.01 -61.52 -25.77
CA GLY A 175 25.03 -62.85 -26.37
C GLY A 175 23.78 -63.19 -27.20
N ASP A 176 22.64 -62.53 -26.97
CA ASP A 176 21.37 -62.81 -27.65
C ASP A 176 20.66 -61.52 -28.11
N ARG A 177 20.49 -61.37 -29.44
CA ARG A 177 19.78 -60.23 -30.03
C ARG A 177 18.35 -60.09 -29.54
N LYS A 178 17.66 -61.20 -29.26
CA LYS A 178 16.28 -61.17 -28.75
C LYS A 178 16.25 -60.51 -27.37
N GLN A 179 17.23 -60.82 -26.51
CA GLN A 179 17.37 -60.19 -25.20
C GLN A 179 17.70 -58.71 -25.31
N ILE A 180 18.56 -58.29 -26.25
CA ILE A 180 18.84 -56.86 -26.50
C ILE A 180 17.54 -56.13 -26.81
N TYR A 181 16.74 -56.61 -27.77
CA TYR A 181 15.50 -55.95 -28.15
C TYR A 181 14.46 -55.97 -27.03
N GLU A 182 14.38 -57.04 -26.24
CA GLU A 182 13.52 -57.11 -25.05
C GLU A 182 13.89 -56.05 -24.02
N LYS A 183 15.18 -55.95 -23.64
CA LYS A 183 15.65 -54.95 -22.67
C LYS A 183 15.55 -53.51 -23.19
N MET A 184 15.75 -53.29 -24.50
CA MET A 184 15.54 -51.97 -25.12
C MET A 184 14.06 -51.58 -25.18
N SER A 185 13.17 -52.53 -25.44
CA SER A 185 11.71 -52.31 -25.42
C SER A 185 11.23 -51.95 -24.03
N ASP A 186 11.71 -52.67 -23.01
CA ASP A 186 11.43 -52.39 -21.61
C ASP A 186 11.96 -51.00 -21.18
N HIS A 187 13.17 -50.64 -21.60
CA HIS A 187 13.70 -49.29 -21.34
C HIS A 187 12.87 -48.19 -22.02
N LEU A 188 12.47 -48.38 -23.29
CA LEU A 188 11.64 -47.41 -24.00
C LEU A 188 10.27 -47.24 -23.35
N TYR A 189 9.64 -48.36 -22.94
CA TYR A 189 8.40 -48.35 -22.17
C TYR A 189 8.55 -47.57 -20.86
N TRP A 190 9.66 -47.77 -20.16
CA TRP A 190 9.95 -47.07 -18.91
C TRP A 190 10.13 -45.57 -19.11
N LEU A 191 10.84 -45.14 -20.15
CA LEU A 191 11.00 -43.72 -20.49
C LEU A 191 9.64 -43.06 -20.76
N GLY A 192 8.76 -43.72 -21.51
CA GLY A 192 7.40 -43.22 -21.76
C GLY A 192 6.57 -43.08 -20.47
N LEU A 193 6.66 -44.04 -19.54
CA LEU A 193 6.00 -43.94 -18.22
C LEU A 193 6.56 -42.81 -17.37
N LEU A 194 7.87 -42.58 -17.42
CA LEU A 194 8.51 -41.47 -16.72
C LEU A 194 8.02 -40.13 -17.30
N ALA A 195 7.99 -40.01 -18.63
CA ALA A 195 7.50 -38.84 -19.33
C ALA A 195 6.04 -38.54 -18.95
N ASP A 196 5.15 -39.53 -19.01
CA ASP A 196 3.73 -39.37 -18.62
C ASP A 196 3.59 -38.82 -17.19
N LYS A 197 4.38 -39.32 -16.23
CA LYS A 197 4.37 -38.80 -14.86
C LYS A 197 4.86 -37.35 -14.79
N GLN A 198 5.99 -37.03 -15.41
CA GLN A 198 6.50 -35.65 -15.42
C GLN A 198 5.47 -34.70 -16.05
N PHE A 199 4.90 -35.07 -17.19
CA PHE A 199 3.87 -34.29 -17.87
C PHE A 199 2.58 -34.12 -17.04
N LYS A 200 2.16 -35.13 -16.27
CA LYS A 200 1.02 -35.00 -15.34
C LYS A 200 1.28 -33.96 -14.25
N TYR A 201 2.45 -33.99 -13.61
CA TYR A 201 2.78 -33.08 -12.52
C TYR A 201 3.05 -31.66 -12.99
N ILE A 202 3.72 -31.49 -14.13
CA ILE A 202 3.91 -30.16 -14.70
C ILE A 202 2.57 -29.56 -15.16
N ASN A 203 1.68 -30.35 -15.76
CA ASN A 203 0.34 -29.86 -16.13
C ASN A 203 -0.47 -29.47 -14.88
N LEU A 204 -0.35 -30.21 -13.79
CA LEU A 204 -0.98 -29.85 -12.51
C LEU A 204 -0.39 -28.54 -11.94
N SER A 205 0.94 -28.37 -12.01
CA SER A 205 1.63 -27.14 -11.63
C SER A 205 1.10 -25.92 -12.40
N TYR A 206 0.98 -26.04 -13.73
CA TYR A 206 0.40 -25.01 -14.58
C TYR A 206 -1.07 -24.72 -14.24
N ALA A 207 -1.88 -25.76 -14.01
CA ALA A 207 -3.28 -25.59 -13.66
C ALA A 207 -3.46 -24.85 -12.34
N VAL A 208 -2.69 -25.21 -11.30
CA VAL A 208 -2.72 -24.55 -9.99
C VAL A 208 -2.31 -23.09 -10.11
N PHE A 209 -1.24 -22.80 -10.86
CA PHE A 209 -0.81 -21.42 -11.09
C PHE A 209 -1.88 -20.61 -11.84
N ARG A 210 -2.40 -21.14 -12.95
CA ARG A 210 -3.40 -20.45 -13.79
C ARG A 210 -4.67 -20.12 -13.02
N TRP A 211 -5.21 -21.08 -12.28
CA TRP A 211 -6.42 -20.87 -11.50
C TRP A 211 -6.17 -20.03 -10.25
N GLY A 212 -4.98 -20.11 -9.66
CA GLY A 212 -4.56 -19.26 -8.55
C GLY A 212 -4.47 -17.78 -8.93
N LEU A 213 -3.89 -17.49 -10.09
CA LEU A 213 -3.83 -16.14 -10.66
C LEU A 213 -5.23 -15.57 -10.95
N LEU A 214 -6.14 -16.39 -11.49
CA LEU A 214 -7.51 -15.96 -11.70
C LEU A 214 -8.24 -15.70 -10.38
N ALA A 215 -8.08 -16.58 -9.39
CA ALA A 215 -8.70 -16.45 -8.09
C ALA A 215 -8.22 -15.20 -7.33
N SER A 216 -6.92 -14.88 -7.40
CA SER A 216 -6.40 -13.66 -6.79
C SER A 216 -6.93 -12.39 -7.47
N LEU A 217 -7.07 -12.40 -8.81
CA LEU A 217 -7.67 -11.28 -9.55
C LEU A 217 -9.14 -11.09 -9.15
N VAL A 218 -9.91 -12.17 -9.06
CA VAL A 218 -11.32 -12.12 -8.63
C VAL A 218 -11.41 -11.65 -7.17
N ALA A 219 -10.54 -12.13 -6.28
CA ALA A 219 -10.49 -11.66 -4.90
C ALA A 219 -10.19 -10.16 -4.82
N PHE A 220 -9.27 -9.66 -5.66
CA PHE A 220 -8.95 -8.24 -5.72
C PHE A 220 -10.15 -7.39 -6.15
N ILE A 221 -10.81 -7.79 -7.24
CA ILE A 221 -12.03 -7.10 -7.71
C ILE A 221 -13.09 -7.16 -6.63
N GLY A 222 -13.35 -8.33 -6.04
CA GLY A 222 -14.34 -8.51 -4.99
C GLY A 222 -14.10 -7.62 -3.79
N VAL A 223 -12.89 -7.60 -3.23
CA VAL A 223 -12.56 -6.73 -2.09
C VAL A 223 -12.74 -5.25 -2.44
N LYS A 224 -12.46 -4.84 -3.69
CA LYS A 224 -12.59 -3.44 -4.13
C LYS A 224 -14.04 -3.03 -4.44
N THR A 225 -14.84 -3.92 -5.02
CA THR A 225 -16.21 -3.60 -5.50
C THR A 225 -17.29 -3.91 -4.48
N LEU A 226 -17.10 -4.90 -3.59
CA LEU A 226 -18.15 -5.33 -2.67
C LEU A 226 -18.50 -4.25 -1.61
N PRO A 227 -17.53 -3.54 -1.00
CA PRO A 227 -17.83 -2.44 -0.08
C PRO A 227 -18.59 -1.29 -0.75
N SER A 228 -18.23 -0.95 -1.99
CA SER A 228 -18.89 0.13 -2.75
C SER A 228 -20.31 -0.22 -3.22
N LEU A 229 -20.64 -1.51 -3.34
CA LEU A 229 -21.98 -1.99 -3.66
C LEU A 229 -22.87 -2.22 -2.43
N LEU A 230 -22.29 -2.60 -1.30
CA LEU A 230 -23.03 -2.93 -0.07
C LEU A 230 -23.25 -1.73 0.84
N ILE A 231 -22.39 -0.71 0.75
CA ILE A 231 -22.51 0.54 1.51
C ILE A 231 -22.74 1.67 0.51
N PRO A 232 -24.00 1.98 0.14
CA PRO A 232 -24.25 3.24 -0.54
C PRO A 232 -23.86 4.39 0.41
N PRO A 233 -23.15 5.44 -0.06
CA PRO A 233 -22.93 6.61 0.76
C PRO A 233 -24.30 7.16 1.17
N ALA A 234 -24.50 7.40 2.47
CA ALA A 234 -25.74 7.98 2.95
C ALA A 234 -26.01 9.28 2.18
N ASN A 235 -27.19 9.36 1.55
CA ASN A 235 -27.65 10.47 0.70
C ASN A 235 -27.92 11.78 1.49
N ASN A 236 -27.11 12.10 2.51
CA ASN A 236 -27.15 13.39 3.19
C ASN A 236 -26.49 14.49 2.33
N ALA A 237 -25.71 14.15 1.32
CA ALA A 237 -25.01 15.14 0.49
C ALA A 237 -25.96 16.07 -0.29
N ALA A 238 -27.12 15.57 -0.75
CA ALA A 238 -28.09 16.41 -1.46
C ALA A 238 -28.83 17.36 -0.51
N GLU A 239 -29.19 16.87 0.68
CA GLU A 239 -29.81 17.65 1.75
C GLU A 239 -28.85 18.72 2.29
N LEU A 240 -27.61 18.35 2.61
CA LEU A 240 -26.54 19.27 3.02
C LEU A 240 -26.26 20.35 1.96
N ARG A 241 -26.21 19.97 0.68
CA ARG A 241 -26.05 20.95 -0.42
C ARG A 241 -27.19 21.96 -0.48
N SER A 242 -28.43 21.54 -0.19
CA SER A 242 -29.57 22.47 -0.11
C SER A 242 -29.45 23.46 1.05
N LEU A 243 -28.68 23.11 2.08
CA LEU A 243 -28.32 23.98 3.22
C LEU A 243 -27.03 24.80 2.97
N GLY A 244 -26.45 24.74 1.77
CA GLY A 244 -25.19 25.42 1.43
C GLY A 244 -23.93 24.70 1.92
N ILE A 245 -24.06 23.46 2.42
CA ILE A 245 -22.97 22.66 2.94
C ILE A 245 -22.50 21.68 1.87
N ASN A 246 -21.22 21.74 1.56
CA ASN A 246 -20.57 20.90 0.58
C ASN A 246 -19.55 20.00 1.27
N MET A 247 -19.07 19.01 0.54
CA MET A 247 -18.00 18.12 0.98
C MET A 247 -16.85 18.24 0.00
N PHE A 248 -15.62 18.19 0.51
CA PHE A 248 -14.45 18.09 -0.34
C PHE A 248 -14.40 16.75 -1.06
N ASN A 249 -13.52 16.68 -2.05
CA ASN A 249 -13.13 15.44 -2.71
C ASN A 249 -11.62 15.31 -2.54
N GLY A 250 -11.19 14.75 -1.39
CA GLY A 250 -9.79 14.46 -1.06
C GLY A 250 -9.22 15.13 0.19
N VAL A 251 -9.90 16.17 0.72
CA VAL A 251 -9.58 16.80 2.01
C VAL A 251 -10.35 16.10 3.13
N TYR A 252 -9.65 15.72 4.21
CA TYR A 252 -10.23 14.94 5.31
C TYR A 252 -10.30 15.73 6.62
N GLU A 253 -9.21 16.27 7.11
CA GLU A 253 -9.14 16.90 8.45
C GLU A 253 -8.48 18.30 8.32
N PRO A 254 -9.17 19.28 7.72
CA PRO A 254 -8.61 20.60 7.45
C PRO A 254 -8.50 21.43 8.73
N SER A 255 -7.28 21.90 9.02
CA SER A 255 -6.99 22.75 10.19
C SER A 255 -6.90 24.22 9.85
N ALA A 256 -6.45 24.56 8.63
CA ALA A 256 -6.35 25.95 8.19
C ALA A 256 -6.42 26.10 6.67
N VAL A 257 -6.76 27.30 6.20
CA VAL A 257 -6.85 27.61 4.77
C VAL A 257 -6.27 29.00 4.48
N GLN A 258 -5.66 29.16 3.31
CA GLN A 258 -5.27 30.44 2.72
C GLN A 258 -5.48 30.43 1.20
N GLN A 259 -6.01 31.51 0.63
CA GLN A 259 -6.03 31.66 -0.83
C GLN A 259 -4.68 32.20 -1.34
N LEU A 260 -4.06 31.45 -2.24
CA LEU A 260 -2.81 31.79 -2.90
C LEU A 260 -3.00 32.91 -3.94
N PRO A 261 -1.92 33.64 -4.32
CA PRO A 261 -2.00 34.71 -5.32
C PRO A 261 -2.50 34.29 -6.70
N ASP A 262 -2.38 33.00 -7.05
CA ASP A 262 -2.89 32.42 -8.30
C ASP A 262 -4.39 32.07 -8.24
N GLY A 263 -5.03 32.25 -7.07
CA GLY A 263 -6.44 31.98 -6.82
C GLY A 263 -6.74 30.59 -6.26
N ASN A 264 -5.76 29.69 -6.22
CA ASN A 264 -5.92 28.36 -5.61
C ASN A 264 -5.99 28.47 -4.09
N LEU A 265 -6.65 27.52 -3.44
CA LEU A 265 -6.65 27.41 -1.98
C LEU A 265 -5.54 26.47 -1.56
N LEU A 266 -4.74 26.89 -0.58
CA LEU A 266 -3.86 26.04 0.19
C LEU A 266 -4.58 25.68 1.48
N ILE A 267 -4.86 24.40 1.67
CA ILE A 267 -5.49 23.86 2.88
C ILE A 267 -4.43 23.04 3.62
N ALA A 268 -4.22 23.35 4.90
CA ALA A 268 -3.45 22.51 5.80
C ALA A 268 -4.35 21.43 6.38
N GLU A 269 -3.82 20.22 6.53
CA GLU A 269 -4.55 19.08 7.12
C GLU A 269 -3.75 18.41 8.22
N ASP A 270 -4.46 17.86 9.21
CA ASP A 270 -3.89 17.04 10.30
C ASP A 270 -3.68 15.58 9.87
N GLU A 271 -3.14 15.35 8.67
CA GLU A 271 -2.83 14.00 8.16
C GLU A 271 -1.32 13.86 7.88
N PRO A 272 -0.59 12.96 8.56
CA PRO A 272 0.88 12.85 8.46
C PRO A 272 1.45 12.53 7.08
N ASN A 273 0.61 12.10 6.14
CA ASN A 273 0.98 11.81 4.75
C ASN A 273 0.31 12.77 3.74
N HIS A 274 -0.50 13.72 4.21
CA HIS A 274 -1.28 14.65 3.39
C HIS A 274 -1.34 16.04 4.03
N ALA A 275 -0.18 16.60 4.39
CA ALA A 275 -0.11 17.84 5.18
C ALA A 275 -0.69 19.07 4.47
N PHE A 276 -0.75 19.06 3.13
CA PHE A 276 -1.33 20.15 2.35
C PHE A 276 -2.15 19.62 1.18
N SER A 277 -3.30 20.25 0.97
CA SER A 277 -4.16 20.10 -0.21
C SER A 277 -4.24 21.42 -0.97
N ILE A 278 -4.07 21.36 -2.29
CA ILE A 278 -4.18 22.49 -3.20
C ILE A 278 -5.44 22.33 -4.03
N ILE A 279 -6.38 23.23 -3.77
CA ILE A 279 -7.71 23.20 -4.36
C ILE A 279 -7.83 24.33 -5.38
N SER A 280 -8.04 23.95 -6.64
CA SER A 280 -8.42 24.87 -7.70
C SER A 280 -9.92 25.13 -7.69
N ILE A 281 -10.32 26.31 -8.15
CA ILE A 281 -11.72 26.72 -8.26
C ILE A 281 -12.09 26.76 -9.74
N ASP A 282 -12.99 25.88 -10.17
CA ASP A 282 -13.41 25.85 -11.55
C ASP A 282 -14.37 27.02 -11.90
N LYS A 283 -14.69 27.16 -13.19
CA LYS A 283 -15.60 28.23 -13.68
C LYS A 283 -17.02 28.16 -13.11
N THR A 284 -17.41 27.01 -12.57
CA THR A 284 -18.71 26.81 -11.91
C THR A 284 -18.65 27.10 -10.41
N GLY A 285 -17.47 27.42 -9.88
CA GLY A 285 -17.23 27.65 -8.45
C GLY A 285 -17.03 26.36 -7.66
N ARG A 286 -16.83 25.22 -8.32
CA ARG A 286 -16.57 23.94 -7.66
C ARG A 286 -15.08 23.80 -7.36
N PHE A 287 -14.83 23.23 -6.20
CA PHE A 287 -13.50 22.90 -5.73
C PHE A 287 -13.01 21.60 -6.34
N VAL A 288 -11.82 21.65 -6.92
CA VAL A 288 -11.15 20.54 -7.58
C VAL A 288 -9.74 20.42 -7.02
N GLU A 289 -9.48 19.32 -6.34
CA GLU A 289 -8.17 18.96 -5.81
C GLU A 289 -7.22 18.51 -6.93
N ASP A 290 -5.93 18.80 -6.76
CA ASP A 290 -4.84 18.36 -7.63
C ASP A 290 -3.80 17.55 -6.83
N GLU A 291 -4.06 16.25 -6.63
CA GLU A 291 -3.19 15.32 -5.89
C GLU A 291 -1.72 15.34 -6.38
N ALA A 292 -1.49 15.62 -7.67
CA ALA A 292 -0.14 15.66 -8.24
C ALA A 292 0.61 16.93 -7.82
N LEU A 293 -0.11 18.04 -7.69
CA LEU A 293 0.41 19.29 -7.17
C LEU A 293 0.65 19.21 -5.66
N ASP A 294 -0.24 18.54 -4.92
CA ASP A 294 -0.11 18.29 -3.48
C ASP A 294 1.18 17.54 -3.18
N THR A 295 1.39 16.43 -3.88
CA THR A 295 2.62 15.62 -3.77
C THR A 295 3.88 16.45 -4.06
N ARG A 296 3.82 17.33 -5.08
CA ARG A 296 4.94 18.20 -5.45
C ARG A 296 5.26 19.21 -4.35
N VAL A 297 4.24 19.88 -3.82
CA VAL A 297 4.40 20.88 -2.76
C VAL A 297 4.92 20.25 -1.49
N ILE A 298 4.34 19.12 -1.05
CA ILE A 298 4.79 18.36 0.12
C ILE A 298 6.27 17.95 -0.03
N THR A 299 6.64 17.41 -1.20
CA THR A 299 8.04 17.03 -1.46
C THR A 299 8.99 18.25 -1.42
N GLY A 300 8.49 19.43 -1.79
CA GLY A 300 9.22 20.69 -1.76
C GLY A 300 9.70 21.13 -0.36
N PHE A 301 9.00 20.71 0.70
CA PHE A 301 9.39 21.03 2.08
C PHE A 301 10.62 20.27 2.58
N LYS A 302 11.03 19.20 1.88
CA LYS A 302 12.22 18.37 2.21
C LYS A 302 12.25 17.82 3.64
N ARG A 303 11.11 17.85 4.33
CA ARG A 303 10.88 17.29 5.66
C ARG A 303 9.45 16.76 5.72
N ARG A 304 9.19 15.86 6.66
CA ARG A 304 7.81 15.46 6.95
C ARG A 304 7.14 16.64 7.64
N LEU A 305 5.96 17.00 7.16
CA LEU A 305 5.05 17.90 7.85
C LEU A 305 3.90 17.04 8.36
N SER A 306 3.56 17.22 9.63
CA SER A 306 2.37 16.65 10.25
C SER A 306 1.87 17.64 11.29
N ASP A 307 0.60 17.53 11.65
CA ASP A 307 0.00 18.33 12.71
C ASP A 307 0.13 19.84 12.43
N LEU A 308 -0.20 20.26 11.20
CA LEU A 308 -0.31 21.69 10.87
C LEU A 308 -1.58 22.23 11.51
N GLU A 309 -1.47 23.32 12.27
CA GLU A 309 -2.57 23.87 13.06
C GLU A 309 -3.10 25.18 12.46
N ALA A 310 -2.22 26.00 11.87
CA ALA A 310 -2.60 27.35 11.46
C ALA A 310 -1.84 27.84 10.22
N LEU A 311 -2.50 28.70 9.43
CA LEU A 311 -1.94 29.38 8.26
C LEU A 311 -2.29 30.87 8.25
N ALA A 312 -1.34 31.70 7.81
CA ALA A 312 -1.57 33.12 7.53
C ALA A 312 -0.79 33.57 6.30
N ARG A 313 -1.25 34.60 5.59
CA ARG A 313 -0.58 35.13 4.39
C ARG A 313 -0.28 36.62 4.54
N ASP A 314 0.94 37.03 4.19
CA ASP A 314 1.28 38.46 4.09
C ASP A 314 0.92 39.06 2.72
N ASP A 315 1.05 40.38 2.60
CA ASP A 315 0.80 41.11 1.37
C ASP A 315 1.86 40.89 0.28
N GLU A 316 3.03 40.34 0.63
CA GLU A 316 4.05 39.91 -0.33
C GLU A 316 3.77 38.48 -0.89
N GLY A 317 2.74 37.81 -0.36
CA GLY A 317 2.31 36.46 -0.75
C GLY A 317 3.13 35.34 -0.11
N PHE A 318 3.87 35.60 0.97
CA PHE A 318 4.42 34.54 1.81
C PHE A 318 3.33 33.98 2.72
N ILE A 319 3.39 32.67 2.90
CA ILE A 319 2.59 31.90 3.84
C ILE A 319 3.42 31.68 5.08
N TYR A 320 2.80 31.93 6.22
CA TYR A 320 3.24 31.51 7.54
C TYR A 320 2.44 30.27 7.90
N ALA A 321 3.12 29.24 8.39
CA ALA A 321 2.47 28.01 8.84
C ALA A 321 2.98 27.61 10.23
N LEU A 322 2.07 27.13 11.07
CA LEU A 322 2.37 26.68 12.41
C LEU A 322 2.01 25.20 12.53
N THR A 323 2.92 24.39 13.04
CA THR A 323 2.64 23.01 13.45
C THR A 323 2.30 22.91 14.93
N SER A 324 1.91 21.73 15.42
CA SER A 324 1.44 21.53 16.78
C SER A 324 2.49 21.85 17.84
N HIS A 325 2.17 22.83 18.70
CA HIS A 325 2.98 23.17 19.89
C HIS A 325 2.48 22.48 21.16
N SER A 326 1.46 21.62 21.02
CA SER A 326 0.88 20.82 22.11
C SER A 326 1.86 19.76 22.60
N ARG A 327 1.91 19.58 23.92
CA ARG A 327 2.71 18.50 24.53
C ARG A 327 2.14 17.13 24.15
N THR A 328 3.03 16.15 24.07
CA THR A 328 2.63 14.76 23.86
C THR A 328 1.75 14.26 25.02
N ARG A 329 1.02 13.14 24.83
CA ARG A 329 0.23 12.49 25.90
C ARG A 329 1.01 12.17 27.19
N LYS A 330 2.35 12.19 27.15
CA LYS A 330 3.25 11.98 28.29
C LYS A 330 3.71 13.30 28.95
N GLY A 331 3.22 14.46 28.50
CA GLY A 331 3.61 15.78 28.99
C GLY A 331 4.95 16.30 28.45
N ASN A 332 5.55 15.62 27.48
CA ASN A 332 6.85 16.03 26.93
C ASN A 332 6.69 16.91 25.70
N ARG A 333 7.60 17.87 25.54
CA ARG A 333 7.82 18.63 24.30
C ARG A 333 8.23 17.71 23.17
N SER A 334 7.90 18.13 21.94
CA SER A 334 8.22 17.37 20.73
C SER A 334 8.87 18.31 19.72
N PRO A 335 10.20 18.54 19.81
CA PRO A 335 10.90 19.47 18.92
C PRO A 335 10.69 19.18 17.43
N ASP A 336 10.46 17.92 17.06
CA ASP A 336 10.16 17.50 15.68
C ASP A 336 8.77 17.94 15.16
N ARG A 337 7.92 18.51 16.03
CA ARG A 337 6.56 19.02 15.73
C ARG A 337 6.42 20.51 16.02
N GLU A 338 7.41 21.16 16.64
CA GLU A 338 7.33 22.56 17.07
C GLU A 338 7.98 23.48 16.04
N HIS A 339 7.25 23.79 14.97
CA HIS A 339 7.76 24.59 13.85
C HIS A 339 6.83 25.76 13.55
N LEU A 340 7.40 26.96 13.54
CA LEU A 340 6.81 28.13 12.92
C LEU A 340 7.57 28.38 11.61
N MET A 341 6.90 28.26 10.47
CA MET A 341 7.51 28.29 9.14
C MET A 341 7.06 29.49 8.32
N ARG A 342 7.91 29.92 7.38
CA ARG A 342 7.59 30.90 6.34
C ARG A 342 8.05 30.39 4.99
N PHE A 343 7.19 30.47 3.98
CA PHE A 343 7.50 30.04 2.62
C PHE A 343 6.60 30.74 1.61
N LYS A 344 6.88 30.58 0.32
CA LYS A 344 6.02 31.03 -0.78
C LYS A 344 5.74 29.87 -1.71
N ILE A 345 4.52 29.75 -2.20
CA ILE A 345 4.18 28.81 -3.26
C ILE A 345 4.05 29.59 -4.57
N GLN A 346 4.83 29.18 -5.56
CA GLN A 346 4.79 29.77 -6.90
C GLN A 346 4.99 28.68 -7.95
N ASP A 347 4.06 28.60 -8.92
CA ASP A 347 4.07 27.59 -9.99
C ASP A 347 4.18 26.14 -9.46
N GLY A 348 3.56 25.88 -8.31
CA GLY A 348 3.60 24.58 -7.63
C GLY A 348 4.91 24.25 -6.93
N ASN A 349 5.82 25.21 -6.77
CA ASN A 349 7.08 25.03 -6.06
C ASN A 349 7.08 25.82 -4.76
N VAL A 350 7.66 25.22 -3.72
CA VAL A 350 7.92 25.87 -2.43
C VAL A 350 9.23 26.64 -2.52
N LEU A 351 9.17 27.95 -2.29
CA LEU A 351 10.28 28.89 -2.37
C LEU A 351 10.50 29.56 -1.01
N GLY A 352 11.77 29.89 -0.71
CA GLY A 352 12.11 30.69 0.47
C GLY A 352 11.71 30.06 1.81
N LEU A 353 11.63 28.72 1.89
CA LEU A 353 11.27 28.01 3.11
C LEU A 353 12.28 28.26 4.23
N THR A 354 11.82 28.88 5.30
CA THR A 354 12.55 29.07 6.56
C THR A 354 11.68 28.64 7.74
N SER A 355 12.31 28.31 8.88
CA SER A 355 11.63 27.84 10.10
C SER A 355 12.24 28.49 11.33
N TYR A 356 11.41 28.74 12.33
CA TYR A 356 11.76 29.16 13.68
C TYR A 356 11.19 28.14 14.66
N ASP A 357 12.06 27.36 15.30
CA ASP A 357 11.66 26.17 16.07
C ASP A 357 11.65 26.41 17.59
N ASN A 358 11.95 27.64 18.03
CA ASN A 358 12.09 27.99 19.45
C ASN A 358 10.89 28.76 20.02
N LEU A 359 9.77 28.84 19.30
CA LEU A 359 8.62 29.64 19.70
C LEU A 359 8.09 29.25 21.10
N THR A 360 7.91 27.94 21.35
CA THR A 360 7.49 27.41 22.66
C THR A 360 8.39 27.91 23.80
N GLN A 361 9.71 27.86 23.61
CA GLN A 361 10.67 28.31 24.62
C GLN A 361 10.56 29.83 24.86
N VAL A 362 10.32 30.60 23.81
CA VAL A 362 10.11 32.05 23.93
C VAL A 362 8.81 32.34 24.69
N LEU A 363 7.71 31.65 24.39
CA LEU A 363 6.45 31.78 25.12
C LEU A 363 6.62 31.44 26.62
N GLU A 364 7.39 30.41 26.94
CA GLU A 364 7.68 30.00 28.32
C GLU A 364 8.54 31.02 29.10
N THR A 365 9.44 31.76 28.44
CA THR A 365 10.53 32.51 29.13
C THR A 365 10.54 34.02 28.89
N ASP A 366 9.76 34.54 27.95
CA ASP A 366 9.79 35.96 27.62
C ASP A 366 9.07 36.81 28.67
N HIS A 367 9.87 37.52 29.48
CA HIS A 367 9.36 38.38 30.54
C HIS A 367 8.42 39.48 30.03
N LYS A 368 8.70 40.07 28.85
CA LYS A 368 7.87 41.14 28.29
C LYS A 368 6.47 40.64 27.94
N LEU A 369 6.37 39.47 27.30
CA LEU A 369 5.09 38.80 27.06
C LEU A 369 4.34 38.54 28.36
N HIS A 370 5.03 37.98 29.37
CA HIS A 370 4.40 37.66 30.66
C HIS A 370 3.92 38.92 31.40
N ASP A 371 4.67 40.02 31.32
CA ASP A 371 4.28 41.32 31.88
C ASP A 371 3.04 41.88 31.15
N LEU A 372 3.01 41.82 29.81
CA LEU A 372 1.84 42.23 29.01
C LEU A 372 0.58 41.44 29.40
N ILE A 373 0.71 40.13 29.59
CA ILE A 373 -0.44 39.30 29.98
C ILE A 373 -0.87 39.66 31.41
N ARG A 374 0.08 39.79 32.35
CA ARG A 374 -0.19 40.15 33.74
C ARG A 374 -0.89 41.49 33.87
N GLU A 375 -0.48 42.49 33.10
CA GLU A 375 -1.12 43.80 33.04
C GLU A 375 -2.58 43.70 32.57
N ARG A 376 -2.87 42.76 31.66
CA ARG A 376 -4.22 42.57 31.10
C ARG A 376 -5.13 41.73 31.98
N THR A 377 -4.63 40.61 32.51
CA THR A 377 -5.43 39.60 33.23
C THR A 377 -5.38 39.76 34.74
N LYS A 378 -4.38 40.49 35.27
CA LYS A 378 -4.03 40.54 36.69
C LYS A 378 -3.66 39.16 37.29
N ALA A 379 -3.31 38.19 36.45
CA ALA A 379 -2.90 36.84 36.85
C ALA A 379 -1.56 36.46 36.20
N GLU A 380 -0.86 35.50 36.79
CA GLU A 380 0.30 34.87 36.15
C GLU A 380 -0.16 33.76 35.20
N VAL A 381 0.58 33.60 34.10
CA VAL A 381 0.31 32.61 33.07
C VAL A 381 1.31 31.47 33.17
N SER A 382 0.80 30.25 33.13
CA SER A 382 1.63 29.09 32.84
C SER A 382 1.45 28.70 31.38
N PHE A 383 2.56 28.69 30.65
CA PHE A 383 2.64 28.08 29.31
C PHE A 383 3.06 26.61 29.41
N GLU A 384 2.71 25.92 30.51
CA GLU A 384 2.90 24.47 30.63
C GLU A 384 2.07 23.71 29.60
N GLU A 385 0.83 24.13 29.33
CA GLU A 385 0.03 23.64 28.21
C GLU A 385 -0.10 24.75 27.17
N ILE A 386 0.41 24.51 25.97
CA ILE A 386 0.37 25.46 24.86
C ILE A 386 -0.39 24.80 23.73
N ASN A 387 -1.47 25.41 23.28
CA ASN A 387 -2.16 25.02 22.07
C ASN A 387 -2.51 26.26 21.25
N ILE A 388 -1.95 26.36 20.05
CA ILE A 388 -2.09 27.50 19.14
C ILE A 388 -2.67 26.99 17.84
N GLU A 389 -3.92 27.34 17.56
CA GLU A 389 -4.66 26.91 16.37
C GLU A 389 -5.05 28.13 15.50
N GLY A 390 -5.08 29.32 16.09
CA GLY A 390 -5.32 30.56 15.34
C GLY A 390 -4.03 31.24 14.87
N MET A 391 -3.97 31.65 13.61
CA MET A 391 -2.90 32.53 13.13
C MET A 391 -3.37 33.47 12.02
N ALA A 392 -3.10 34.77 12.18
CA ALA A 392 -3.44 35.78 11.17
C ALA A 392 -2.27 36.74 10.92
N PHE A 393 -2.28 37.40 9.77
CA PHE A 393 -1.38 38.50 9.48
C PHE A 393 -2.16 39.82 9.57
N ASP A 394 -1.64 40.77 10.34
CA ASP A 394 -2.17 42.13 10.39
C ASP A 394 -1.57 42.95 9.23
N PRO A 395 -2.37 43.31 8.21
CA PRO A 395 -1.85 43.99 7.03
C PRO A 395 -1.46 45.46 7.29
N VAL A 396 -1.94 46.06 8.38
CA VAL A 396 -1.73 47.47 8.73
C VAL A 396 -0.44 47.63 9.51
N LYS A 397 -0.29 46.88 10.61
CA LYS A 397 0.90 46.94 11.47
C LYS A 397 2.03 45.99 11.04
N LYS A 398 1.78 45.13 10.03
CA LYS A 398 2.76 44.15 9.50
C LYS A 398 3.28 43.17 10.55
N ARG A 399 2.36 42.68 11.37
CA ARG A 399 2.62 41.78 12.50
C ARG A 399 1.90 40.45 12.34
N LEU A 400 2.47 39.40 12.95
CA LEU A 400 1.82 38.09 13.02
C LEU A 400 1.00 38.01 14.31
N VAL A 401 -0.20 37.46 14.23
CA VAL A 401 -1.14 37.35 15.34
C VAL A 401 -1.34 35.87 15.65
N LEU A 402 -1.12 35.49 16.90
CA LEU A 402 -1.29 34.11 17.37
C LEU A 402 -2.54 34.04 18.25
N GLY A 403 -3.47 33.14 17.91
CA GLY A 403 -4.66 32.84 18.67
C GLY A 403 -4.50 31.51 19.41
N PHE A 404 -4.66 31.54 20.72
CA PHE A 404 -4.45 30.38 21.57
C PHE A 404 -5.78 29.69 21.84
N ARG A 405 -5.78 28.36 21.66
CA ARG A 405 -6.80 27.51 22.25
C ARG A 405 -6.52 27.31 23.74
N ASP A 406 -5.27 27.06 24.08
CA ASP A 406 -4.77 26.99 25.44
C ASP A 406 -3.46 27.77 25.56
N PRO A 407 -3.25 28.56 26.63
CA PRO A 407 -4.09 28.67 27.82
C PRO A 407 -5.30 29.62 27.68
N GLU A 408 -6.37 29.33 28.43
CA GLU A 408 -7.51 30.24 28.64
C GLU A 408 -7.40 31.03 29.96
N PHE A 409 -7.95 32.24 30.01
CA PHE A 409 -7.96 33.12 31.20
C PHE A 409 -9.38 33.42 31.67
N ASN A 410 -9.82 32.79 32.76
CA ASN A 410 -11.20 32.94 33.24
C ASN A 410 -12.23 32.72 32.10
N ASN A 411 -12.03 31.69 31.28
CA ASN A 411 -12.87 31.38 30.11
C ASN A 411 -12.78 32.41 28.96
N MET A 412 -11.75 33.26 28.96
CA MET A 412 -11.41 34.16 27.84
C MET A 412 -10.20 33.64 27.08
N ALA A 413 -10.18 33.81 25.77
CA ALA A 413 -9.08 33.36 24.93
C ALA A 413 -7.95 34.38 24.84
N LEU A 414 -6.72 33.89 24.69
CA LEU A 414 -5.52 34.71 24.55
C LEU A 414 -5.18 34.96 23.08
N VAL A 415 -4.78 36.20 22.78
CA VAL A 415 -4.19 36.58 21.50
C VAL A 415 -2.87 37.31 21.76
N ALA A 416 -1.80 36.90 21.09
CA ALA A 416 -0.49 37.55 21.19
C ALA A 416 -0.01 38.05 19.82
N PHE A 417 0.68 39.20 19.81
CA PHE A 417 1.12 39.87 18.60
C PHE A 417 2.64 39.87 18.48
N ILE A 418 3.17 39.31 17.39
CA ILE A 418 4.60 39.33 17.05
C ILE A 418 4.86 40.48 16.07
N SER A 419 5.56 41.50 16.53
CA SER A 419 5.80 42.76 15.80
C SER A 419 6.87 42.67 14.72
N ASN A 420 7.78 41.69 14.80
CA ASN A 420 8.96 41.57 13.94
C ASN A 420 8.99 40.28 13.09
N PRO A 421 7.87 39.83 12.48
CA PRO A 421 7.83 38.51 11.84
C PRO A 421 8.89 38.36 10.74
N LYS A 422 9.17 39.41 9.96
CA LYS A 422 10.18 39.37 8.91
C LYS A 422 11.58 39.05 9.44
N ASP A 423 12.01 39.72 10.52
CA ASP A 423 13.33 39.49 11.12
C ASP A 423 13.45 38.11 11.78
N VAL A 424 12.34 37.58 12.34
CA VAL A 424 12.30 36.20 12.88
C VAL A 424 12.70 35.20 11.80
N PHE A 425 12.23 35.35 10.57
CA PHE A 425 12.51 34.39 9.50
C PHE A 425 13.75 34.71 8.65
N GLU A 426 14.07 35.99 8.44
CA GLU A 426 15.20 36.39 7.60
C GLU A 426 16.52 36.44 8.36
N ARG A 427 16.47 36.66 9.68
CA ARG A 427 17.65 36.84 10.54
C ARG A 427 17.69 35.89 11.71
N ASN A 428 16.71 34.99 11.83
CA ASN A 428 16.53 34.13 12.99
C ASN A 428 16.44 34.93 14.31
N ALA A 429 15.83 36.13 14.24
CA ALA A 429 15.66 36.98 15.41
C ALA A 429 14.65 36.36 16.40
N LYS A 430 14.76 36.73 17.68
CA LYS A 430 13.75 36.36 18.68
C LYS A 430 12.42 37.07 18.34
N PRO A 431 11.26 36.39 18.38
CA PRO A 431 9.95 37.03 18.29
C PRO A 431 9.77 38.10 19.36
N GLU A 432 9.36 39.29 18.94
CA GLU A 432 9.10 40.43 19.81
C GLU A 432 7.60 40.63 19.99
N PHE A 433 7.10 40.30 21.18
CA PHE A 433 5.72 40.54 21.57
C PHE A 433 5.53 42.00 21.99
N ASP A 434 4.63 42.72 21.34
CA ASP A 434 4.37 44.14 21.60
C ASP A 434 2.98 44.42 22.18
N GLU A 435 2.03 43.51 21.99
CA GLU A 435 0.65 43.64 22.46
C GLU A 435 0.08 42.25 22.78
N VAL A 436 -0.89 42.21 23.70
CA VAL A 436 -1.68 41.03 24.05
C VAL A 436 -3.15 41.45 24.17
N ALA A 437 -4.06 40.61 23.70
CA ALA A 437 -5.49 40.72 23.96
C ALA A 437 -6.00 39.47 24.68
N VAL A 438 -7.03 39.67 25.50
CA VAL A 438 -7.79 38.60 26.13
C VAL A 438 -9.24 38.88 25.83
N ILE A 439 -9.89 37.96 25.11
CA ILE A 439 -11.19 38.19 24.49
C ILE A 439 -12.22 37.18 25.00
N ASP A 440 -13.44 37.64 25.26
CA ASP A 440 -14.51 36.82 25.82
C ASP A 440 -15.34 36.16 24.70
N ILE A 441 -14.86 35.02 24.21
CA ILE A 441 -15.54 34.25 23.17
C ILE A 441 -16.43 33.15 23.77
N ASP A 442 -16.95 33.33 24.99
CA ASP A 442 -17.71 32.33 25.76
C ASP A 442 -16.91 31.03 26.07
N GLY A 443 -15.58 31.10 26.06
CA GLY A 443 -14.68 29.98 26.40
C GLY A 443 -14.27 29.08 25.24
N GLY A 444 -13.57 28.00 25.56
CA GLY A 444 -13.20 26.94 24.60
C GLY A 444 -12.03 27.29 23.69
N GLY A 445 -11.40 28.45 23.89
CA GLY A 445 -10.19 28.88 23.19
C GLY A 445 -10.39 29.17 21.70
N ILE A 446 -9.38 29.72 21.05
CA ILE A 446 -9.40 30.02 19.60
C ILE A 446 -8.97 28.78 18.82
N ARG A 447 -9.84 28.30 17.92
CA ARG A 447 -9.51 27.24 16.94
C ARG A 447 -9.11 27.78 15.58
N SER A 448 -9.67 28.92 15.21
CA SER A 448 -9.35 29.60 13.96
C SER A 448 -9.31 31.10 14.19
N LEU A 449 -8.34 31.77 13.60
CA LEU A 449 -8.21 33.23 13.63
C LEU A 449 -7.70 33.69 12.28
N ASN A 450 -8.45 34.57 11.62
CA ASN A 450 -8.07 35.13 10.33
C ASN A 450 -8.40 36.63 10.26
N TYR A 451 -7.63 37.41 9.50
CA TYR A 451 -7.99 38.80 9.21
C TYR A 451 -8.82 38.89 7.93
N ASP A 452 -10.08 39.29 8.07
CA ASP A 452 -11.02 39.39 6.96
C ASP A 452 -10.89 40.76 6.26
N PRO A 453 -10.49 40.82 4.98
CA PRO A 453 -10.28 42.07 4.26
C PRO A 453 -11.58 42.77 3.85
N VAL A 454 -12.71 42.05 3.81
CA VAL A 454 -14.02 42.59 3.45
C VAL A 454 -14.64 43.32 4.64
N LEU A 455 -14.63 42.66 5.79
CA LEU A 455 -15.15 43.19 7.05
C LEU A 455 -14.16 44.15 7.72
N LYS A 456 -12.86 44.02 7.43
CA LYS A 456 -11.74 44.74 8.06
C LYS A 456 -11.63 44.48 9.56
N THR A 457 -11.88 43.24 9.94
CA THR A 457 -11.86 42.73 11.33
C THR A 457 -11.29 41.32 11.32
N TYR A 458 -10.84 40.85 12.47
CA TYR A 458 -10.54 39.44 12.66
C TYR A 458 -11.83 38.63 12.73
N VAL A 459 -11.81 37.45 12.13
CA VAL A 459 -12.87 36.44 12.27
C VAL A 459 -12.28 35.28 13.07
N ILE A 460 -13.04 34.85 14.09
CA ILE A 460 -12.60 33.86 15.07
C ILE A 460 -13.61 32.73 15.09
N ALA A 461 -13.12 31.49 15.15
CA ALA A 461 -13.93 30.31 15.41
C ALA A 461 -13.52 29.63 16.72
N ASN A 462 -14.51 29.18 17.49
CA ASN A 462 -14.31 28.36 18.68
C ASN A 462 -15.45 27.35 18.89
N GLU A 463 -15.27 26.45 19.87
CA GLU A 463 -16.33 25.59 20.39
C GLU A 463 -16.89 26.14 21.70
N VAL A 464 -18.17 26.46 21.70
CA VAL A 464 -18.90 26.89 22.91
C VAL A 464 -19.82 25.75 23.39
N LYS A 465 -20.21 25.78 24.66
CA LYS A 465 -21.14 24.80 25.25
C LYS A 465 -22.53 25.40 25.40
N ASP A 466 -23.56 24.64 25.05
CA ASP A 466 -24.95 25.00 25.33
C ASP A 466 -25.33 24.75 26.81
N GLU A 467 -26.58 25.05 27.18
CA GLU A 467 -27.11 24.84 28.54
C GLU A 467 -27.06 23.37 29.00
N ASN A 468 -27.03 22.42 28.05
CA ASN A 468 -26.94 20.98 28.31
C ASN A 468 -25.49 20.48 28.32
N GLY A 469 -24.51 21.35 28.07
CA GLY A 469 -23.10 21.01 27.95
C GLY A 469 -22.69 20.42 26.60
N GLN A 470 -23.58 20.40 25.60
CA GLN A 470 -23.28 20.00 24.23
C GLN A 470 -22.45 21.11 23.55
N LYS A 471 -21.36 20.71 22.89
CA LYS A 471 -20.51 21.65 22.16
C LYS A 471 -21.05 21.96 20.78
N PHE A 472 -20.89 23.20 20.34
CA PHE A 472 -21.17 23.63 18.97
C PHE A 472 -20.20 24.74 18.56
N SER A 473 -19.99 24.90 17.24
CA SER A 473 -19.10 25.94 16.72
C SER A 473 -19.78 27.31 16.72
N GLN A 474 -19.04 28.33 17.16
CA GLN A 474 -19.47 29.73 17.15
C GLN A 474 -18.41 30.58 16.46
N LEU A 475 -18.87 31.62 15.76
CA LEU A 475 -18.03 32.58 15.07
C LEU A 475 -18.14 33.96 15.68
N TRP A 476 -17.05 34.71 15.60
CA TRP A 476 -16.96 36.06 16.15
C TRP A 476 -16.23 36.99 15.20
N THR A 477 -16.60 38.27 15.19
CA THR A 477 -15.76 39.35 14.65
C THR A 477 -15.11 40.12 15.79
N TRP A 478 -13.84 40.48 15.63
CA TRP A 478 -13.12 41.32 16.58
C TRP A 478 -12.21 42.33 15.86
N SER A 479 -12.22 43.60 16.29
CA SER A 479 -11.51 44.68 15.58
C SER A 479 -9.98 44.53 15.59
N GLY A 480 -9.43 43.71 16.49
CA GLY A 480 -7.99 43.62 16.75
C GLY A 480 -7.50 44.55 17.85
N ASN A 481 -8.36 45.45 18.34
CA ASN A 481 -8.05 46.30 19.48
C ASN A 481 -8.38 45.54 20.78
N PRO A 482 -7.41 45.37 21.71
CA PRO A 482 -7.63 44.61 22.95
C PRO A 482 -8.79 45.10 23.81
N THR A 483 -9.21 46.37 23.68
CA THR A 483 -10.30 46.97 24.47
C THR A 483 -11.68 46.85 23.84
N ASP A 484 -11.76 46.50 22.56
CA ASP A 484 -13.02 46.45 21.85
C ASP A 484 -13.69 45.09 22.07
N GLU A 485 -15.01 45.09 22.23
CA GLU A 485 -15.79 43.87 22.36
C GLU A 485 -15.92 43.15 21.01
N GLN A 486 -15.77 41.84 21.06
CA GLN A 486 -16.08 40.91 19.99
C GLN A 486 -17.60 40.82 19.77
N GLN A 487 -18.01 40.58 18.52
CA GLN A 487 -19.42 40.43 18.14
C GLN A 487 -19.67 39.04 17.60
N LYS A 488 -20.75 38.39 18.05
CA LYS A 488 -21.15 37.08 17.52
C LYS A 488 -21.62 37.20 16.07
N ILE A 489 -21.16 36.27 15.24
CA ILE A 489 -21.72 36.05 13.91
C ILE A 489 -22.77 34.93 14.02
N SER A 490 -24.01 35.20 13.64
CA SER A 490 -25.06 34.19 13.56
C SER A 490 -25.17 33.61 12.15
N LEU A 491 -24.93 32.31 12.02
CA LEU A 491 -25.12 31.55 10.78
C LEU A 491 -26.08 30.38 11.05
N PRO A 492 -27.34 30.42 10.56
CA PRO A 492 -28.35 29.41 10.86
C PRO A 492 -27.92 27.97 10.55
N ASN A 493 -27.14 27.77 9.47
CA ASN A 493 -26.74 26.45 9.01
C ASN A 493 -25.42 25.96 9.64
N LEU A 494 -24.76 26.76 10.47
CA LEU A 494 -23.45 26.42 11.07
C LEU A 494 -23.54 25.18 11.96
N GLN A 495 -24.67 24.96 12.63
CA GLN A 495 -24.95 23.81 13.49
C GLN A 495 -24.80 22.44 12.81
N HIS A 496 -24.73 22.39 11.48
CA HIS A 496 -24.58 21.16 10.70
C HIS A 496 -23.12 20.83 10.32
N ILE A 497 -22.18 21.73 10.64
CA ILE A 497 -20.73 21.51 10.56
C ILE A 497 -20.21 21.44 12.00
N THR A 498 -19.72 20.29 12.40
CA THR A 498 -19.08 20.14 13.71
C THR A 498 -17.63 20.60 13.62
N ASN A 499 -17.12 21.18 14.71
CA ASN A 499 -15.72 21.56 14.88
C ASN A 499 -15.17 22.37 13.71
N VAL A 500 -15.70 23.58 13.52
CA VAL A 500 -15.11 24.52 12.56
C VAL A 500 -13.70 24.91 13.04
N GLU A 501 -12.68 24.48 12.29
CA GLU A 501 -11.26 24.74 12.59
C GLU A 501 -10.61 25.69 11.57
N ALA A 502 -11.13 25.77 10.35
CA ALA A 502 -10.62 26.70 9.34
C ALA A 502 -11.70 27.70 8.89
N VAL A 503 -11.39 29.00 9.02
CA VAL A 503 -12.20 30.10 8.49
C VAL A 503 -11.32 31.13 7.80
N ASP A 504 -11.69 31.55 6.58
CA ASP A 504 -10.98 32.60 5.85
C ASP A 504 -11.90 33.30 4.84
N SER A 505 -11.47 34.47 4.36
CA SER A 505 -12.05 35.18 3.23
C SER A 505 -11.40 34.72 1.93
N ILE A 506 -12.19 34.17 1.01
CA ILE A 506 -11.72 33.74 -0.31
C ILE A 506 -12.48 34.44 -1.43
N THR A 507 -11.86 34.52 -2.61
CA THR A 507 -12.51 35.01 -3.83
C THR A 507 -12.88 33.84 -4.73
N VAL A 508 -14.17 33.65 -4.98
CA VAL A 508 -14.71 32.63 -5.88
C VAL A 508 -15.34 33.34 -7.08
N ASN A 509 -14.81 33.09 -8.29
CA ASN A 509 -15.29 33.72 -9.53
C ASN A 509 -15.41 35.26 -9.43
N GLY A 510 -14.46 35.91 -8.77
CA GLY A 510 -14.41 37.37 -8.60
C GLY A 510 -15.34 37.93 -7.51
N LYS A 511 -16.05 37.07 -6.76
CA LYS A 511 -16.87 37.48 -5.61
C LYS A 511 -16.20 37.05 -4.30
N PRO A 512 -16.04 37.96 -3.33
CA PRO A 512 -15.54 37.57 -2.02
C PRO A 512 -16.61 36.79 -1.25
N GLN A 513 -16.22 35.70 -0.63
CA GLN A 513 -17.05 34.84 0.21
C GLN A 513 -16.22 34.36 1.41
N MET A 514 -16.88 34.12 2.53
CA MET A 514 -16.26 33.47 3.67
C MET A 514 -16.35 31.95 3.48
N ILE A 515 -15.23 31.26 3.65
CA ILE A 515 -15.18 29.79 3.70
C ILE A 515 -15.07 29.33 5.14
N LEU A 516 -15.81 28.27 5.47
CA LEU A 516 -15.72 27.58 6.74
C LEU A 516 -15.52 26.10 6.49
N MET A 517 -14.63 25.45 7.23
CA MET A 517 -14.36 24.02 7.13
C MET A 517 -14.40 23.36 8.51
N GLY A 518 -15.05 22.20 8.59
CA GLY A 518 -15.07 21.38 9.79
C GLY A 518 -14.00 20.27 9.73
N ASP A 519 -13.48 19.88 10.90
CA ASP A 519 -12.49 18.79 11.06
C ASP A 519 -13.10 17.37 10.91
N GLU A 520 -14.40 17.27 10.67
CA GLU A 520 -15.20 16.07 10.88
C GLU A 520 -14.99 14.92 9.88
N GLY A 521 -13.98 15.03 9.00
CA GLY A 521 -13.63 13.95 8.09
C GLY A 521 -12.80 12.86 8.76
N ASN A 522 -12.47 11.83 7.99
CA ASN A 522 -11.67 10.71 8.43
C ASN A 522 -11.07 10.00 7.20
N ALA A 523 -9.74 10.09 7.05
CA ALA A 523 -9.02 9.49 5.91
C ALA A 523 -9.17 7.96 5.86
N SER A 524 -9.13 7.30 7.03
CA SER A 524 -9.25 5.83 7.13
C SER A 524 -10.63 5.31 6.69
N GLN A 525 -11.69 6.10 6.91
CA GLN A 525 -13.06 5.78 6.50
C GLN A 525 -13.47 6.41 5.16
N LYS A 526 -12.57 7.20 4.54
CA LYS A 526 -12.83 7.98 3.31
C LYS A 526 -14.01 8.94 3.43
N ILE A 527 -14.19 9.52 4.62
CA ILE A 527 -15.19 10.54 4.87
C ILE A 527 -14.49 11.88 4.72
N THR A 528 -14.81 12.67 3.71
CA THR A 528 -14.18 13.98 3.51
C THR A 528 -14.78 15.05 4.41
N ALA A 529 -14.00 16.09 4.70
CA ALA A 529 -14.47 17.23 5.46
C ALA A 529 -15.59 17.98 4.76
N LYS A 530 -16.46 18.61 5.56
CA LYS A 530 -17.48 19.53 5.06
C LYS A 530 -16.94 20.94 5.01
N TYR A 531 -17.46 21.71 4.05
CA TYR A 531 -17.25 23.14 3.98
C TYR A 531 -18.52 23.90 3.62
N MET A 532 -18.55 25.18 4.00
CA MET A 532 -19.61 26.12 3.64
C MET A 532 -18.99 27.36 3.00
N LEU A 533 -19.65 27.86 1.96
CA LEU A 533 -19.36 29.18 1.39
C LEU A 533 -20.48 30.13 1.75
N VAL A 534 -20.14 31.17 2.49
CA VAL A 534 -21.07 32.17 3.01
C VAL A 534 -20.86 33.48 2.26
N ASP A 535 -21.94 34.00 1.69
CA ASP A 535 -21.93 35.35 1.14
C ASP A 535 -22.00 36.37 2.28
N TYR A 536 -21.17 37.41 2.25
CA TYR A 536 -21.14 38.44 3.29
C TYR A 536 -22.49 39.14 3.51
N SER A 537 -23.37 39.17 2.51
CA SER A 537 -24.74 39.69 2.64
C SER A 537 -25.63 38.86 3.59
N GLN A 538 -25.25 37.62 3.87
CA GLN A 538 -25.98 36.72 4.77
C GLN A 538 -25.53 36.85 6.23
N LEU A 539 -24.45 37.59 6.50
CA LEU A 539 -23.98 37.85 7.86
C LEU A 539 -24.93 38.85 8.53
N GLY A 540 -25.88 38.33 9.31
CA GLY A 540 -26.70 39.14 10.19
C GLY A 540 -25.86 39.63 11.36
N LYS A 541 -25.69 40.95 11.51
CA LYS A 541 -25.22 41.54 12.77
C LYS A 541 -26.40 41.54 13.73
N GLN A 542 -26.29 40.83 14.85
CA GLN A 542 -27.20 41.03 15.98
C GLN A 542 -26.78 42.25 16.80
#